data_AF-A0A7K2CSX2-F1
#
_entry.id   AF-A0A7K2CSX2-F1
#
_cell.length_a   1.000
_cell.length_b   1.000
_cell.length_c   1.000
_cell.angle_alpha   90.00
_cell.angle_beta   90.00
_cell.angle_gamma   90.00
#
_symmetry.space_group_name_H-M   'P 1'
#
loop_
_entity.id
_entity.type
_entity.pdbx_description
1 polymer ?
#
loop_
_entity_poly.entity_id
_entity_poly.type
_entity_poly.pdbx_seq_one_letter_code
_entity_poly.pdbx_strand_id
1 'polypeptide(L)'
;MSTPSNVAVILLDSLNRHMLGSYGGTEFETPNLDRFAAEQATRFTRHVTGSLPCMPARHDILCGALDFLWKPWGSIELWEEPITRVLRRGGVTTALFTDHPHLFETGGENYHTDFHCWDYLRGHEGDPWRTFYDPSWAGTPTMPARKGGWWWSKMWGLEEIDRGY
;
A
#
# COMPACT_ATOMS: atom_id res chain seq x y z
N MET A 1 -9.08 -31.87 -6.58
CA MET A 1 -8.10 -30.84 -6.19
C MET A 1 -8.34 -30.53 -4.72
N SER A 2 -7.30 -30.52 -3.87
CA SER A 2 -7.48 -30.10 -2.48
C SER A 2 -7.74 -28.59 -2.46
N THR A 3 -8.70 -28.16 -1.66
CA THR A 3 -8.97 -26.74 -1.45
C THR A 3 -7.73 -26.06 -0.86
N PRO A 4 -7.28 -24.91 -1.39
CA PRO A 4 -6.14 -24.19 -0.82
C PRO A 4 -6.43 -23.82 0.63
N SER A 5 -5.45 -24.04 1.51
CA SER A 5 -5.58 -23.75 2.95
C SER A 5 -5.03 -22.38 3.34
N ASN A 6 -4.31 -21.71 2.43
CA ASN A 6 -3.64 -20.43 2.66
C ASN A 6 -3.98 -19.45 1.54
N VAL A 7 -4.06 -18.17 1.89
CA VAL A 7 -4.28 -17.06 0.96
C VAL A 7 -3.24 -15.98 1.23
N ALA A 8 -2.65 -15.44 0.18
CA ALA A 8 -1.74 -14.29 0.25
C ALA A 8 -2.32 -13.15 -0.61
N VAL A 9 -2.40 -11.95 -0.03
CA VAL A 9 -2.78 -10.73 -0.73
C VAL A 9 -1.51 -9.89 -0.89
N ILE A 10 -1.11 -9.67 -2.14
CA ILE A 10 0.05 -8.83 -2.47
C ILE A 10 -0.47 -7.51 -3.01
N LEU A 11 -0.13 -6.42 -2.32
CA LEU A 11 -0.47 -5.06 -2.74
C LEU A 11 0.83 -4.32 -3.09
N LEU A 12 0.88 -3.74 -4.29
CA LEU A 12 2.00 -2.96 -4.78
C LEU A 12 1.57 -1.50 -4.85
N ASP A 13 2.19 -0.66 -4.03
CA ASP A 13 1.84 0.75 -3.93
C ASP A 13 2.25 1.52 -5.20
N SER A 14 1.35 2.36 -5.70
CA SER A 14 1.56 3.22 -6.87
C SER A 14 1.99 2.49 -8.17
N LEU A 15 1.78 1.17 -8.24
CA LEU A 15 2.06 0.41 -9.45
C LEU A 15 1.12 0.80 -10.58
N ASN A 16 1.69 1.37 -11.64
CA ASN A 16 0.95 1.62 -12.86
C ASN A 16 0.91 0.33 -13.71
N ARG A 17 -0.29 -0.18 -13.99
CA ARG A 17 -0.48 -1.37 -14.83
C ARG A 17 0.19 -1.27 -16.20
N HIS A 18 0.33 -0.06 -16.75
CA HIS A 18 0.96 0.16 -18.05
C HIS A 18 2.47 -0.13 -18.05
N MET A 19 3.06 -0.29 -16.87
CA MET A 19 4.46 -0.69 -16.68
C MET A 19 4.66 -2.21 -16.63
N LEU A 20 3.59 -3.00 -16.69
CA LEU A 20 3.65 -4.46 -16.64
C LEU A 20 3.58 -5.06 -18.05
N GLY A 21 4.50 -5.95 -18.39
CA GLY A 21 4.49 -6.72 -19.64
C GLY A 21 3.17 -7.48 -19.85
N SER A 22 2.63 -8.05 -18.77
CA SER A 22 1.34 -8.73 -18.74
C SER A 22 0.15 -7.83 -19.08
N TYR A 23 0.32 -6.51 -19.16
CA TYR A 23 -0.69 -5.54 -19.58
C TYR A 23 -0.27 -4.75 -20.83
N GLY A 24 0.79 -5.19 -21.51
CA GLY A 24 1.31 -4.58 -22.74
C GLY A 24 2.39 -3.52 -22.51
N GLY A 25 2.90 -3.36 -21.29
CA GLY A 25 4.03 -2.50 -20.98
C GLY A 25 5.34 -3.02 -21.60
N THR A 26 6.22 -2.12 -22.03
CA THR A 26 7.50 -2.46 -22.66
C THR A 26 8.69 -1.70 -22.07
N GLU A 27 8.46 -0.82 -21.09
CA GLU A 27 9.50 0.01 -20.48
C GLU A 27 10.40 -0.78 -19.52
N PHE A 28 9.82 -1.74 -18.77
CA PHE A 28 10.53 -2.55 -17.79
C PHE A 28 10.29 -4.04 -18.04
N GLU A 29 11.29 -4.87 -17.73
CA GLU A 29 11.13 -6.32 -17.72
C GLU A 29 10.40 -6.75 -16.44
N THR A 30 9.27 -7.44 -16.59
CA THR A 30 8.47 -7.96 -15.45
C THR A 30 8.29 -9.48 -15.48
N PRO A 31 9.37 -10.27 -15.69
CA PRO A 31 9.27 -11.68 -16.09
C PRO A 31 8.53 -12.57 -15.08
N ASN A 32 8.64 -12.28 -13.78
CA ASN A 32 7.96 -13.06 -12.75
C ASN A 32 6.44 -12.80 -12.74
N LEU A 33 6.02 -11.55 -12.92
CA LEU A 33 4.60 -11.18 -12.98
C LEU A 33 3.97 -11.64 -14.29
N ASP A 34 4.72 -11.53 -15.39
CA ASP A 34 4.26 -11.95 -16.72
C ASP A 34 4.05 -13.47 -16.78
N ARG A 35 5.00 -14.24 -16.25
CA ARG A 35 4.87 -15.69 -16.13
C ARG A 35 3.67 -16.07 -15.26
N PHE A 36 3.50 -15.43 -14.09
CA PHE A 36 2.37 -15.70 -13.21
C PHE A 36 1.02 -15.42 -13.90
N ALA A 37 0.93 -14.28 -14.59
CA ALA A 37 -0.26 -13.88 -15.34
C ALA A 37 -0.59 -14.83 -16.51
N ALA A 38 0.42 -15.40 -17.18
CA ALA A 38 0.23 -16.29 -18.31
C ALA A 38 -0.11 -17.73 -17.89
N GLU A 39 0.47 -18.22 -16.80
CA GLU A 39 0.45 -19.65 -16.47
C GLU A 39 -0.47 -20.02 -15.30
N GLN A 40 -0.71 -19.12 -14.35
CA GLN A 40 -1.26 -19.47 -13.04
C GLN A 40 -2.44 -18.60 -12.61
N ALA A 41 -2.64 -17.43 -13.23
CA ALA A 41 -3.58 -16.42 -12.73
C ALA A 41 -4.74 -16.13 -13.68
N THR A 42 -5.86 -15.71 -13.11
CA THR A 42 -6.89 -14.98 -13.85
C THR A 42 -6.54 -13.49 -13.86
N ARG A 43 -6.32 -12.93 -15.04
CA ARG A 43 -5.97 -11.51 -15.22
C ARG A 43 -7.22 -10.64 -15.42
N PHE A 44 -7.44 -9.69 -14.52
CA PHE A 44 -8.50 -8.69 -14.65
C PHE A 44 -8.01 -7.49 -15.49
N THR A 45 -8.73 -7.13 -16.54
CA THR A 45 -8.41 -5.99 -17.43
C THR A 45 -9.16 -4.71 -17.08
N ARG A 46 -10.19 -4.82 -16.23
CA ARG A 46 -11.07 -3.73 -15.79
C ARG A 46 -11.22 -3.70 -14.27
N HIS A 47 -10.12 -3.95 -13.56
CA HIS A 47 -10.06 -3.73 -12.11
C HIS A 47 -9.95 -2.22 -11.85
N VAL A 48 -10.82 -1.69 -10.98
CA VAL A 48 -10.87 -0.28 -10.60
C VAL A 48 -10.79 -0.17 -9.10
N THR A 49 -9.97 0.76 -8.60
CA THR A 49 -9.93 1.09 -7.18
C THR A 49 -11.13 1.98 -6.85
N GLY A 50 -11.72 1.79 -5.66
CA GLY A 50 -12.79 2.65 -5.18
C GLY A 50 -12.31 4.06 -4.88
N SER A 51 -11.28 4.14 -4.04
CA SER A 51 -10.72 5.40 -3.54
C SER A 51 -9.22 5.53 -3.83
N LEU A 52 -8.75 6.76 -3.96
CA LEU A 52 -7.33 7.14 -4.03
C LEU A 52 -7.18 8.45 -3.22
N PRO A 53 -6.11 8.65 -2.43
CA PRO A 53 -4.79 7.97 -2.43
C PRO A 53 -4.68 6.68 -1.58
N CYS A 54 -3.44 6.26 -1.26
CA CYS A 54 -3.05 4.95 -0.68
C CYS A 54 -3.84 4.51 0.55
N MET A 55 -3.99 5.36 1.56
CA MET A 55 -4.73 5.04 2.80
C MET A 55 -6.23 4.77 2.56
N PRO A 56 -6.96 5.64 1.84
CA PRO A 56 -8.33 5.35 1.44
C PRO A 56 -8.48 4.07 0.61
N ALA A 57 -7.57 3.82 -0.34
CA ALA A 57 -7.59 2.59 -1.13
C ALA A 57 -7.45 1.33 -0.24
N ARG A 58 -6.57 1.39 0.77
CA ARG A 58 -6.37 0.30 1.75
C ARG A 58 -7.59 0.12 2.64
N HIS A 59 -8.28 1.20 3.01
CA HIS A 59 -9.53 1.14 3.75
C HIS A 59 -10.58 0.39 2.95
N ASP A 60 -10.82 0.79 1.70
CA ASP A 60 -11.78 0.13 0.82
C ASP A 60 -11.49 -1.37 0.67
N ILE A 61 -10.21 -1.75 0.54
CA ILE A 61 -9.78 -3.15 0.41
C ILE A 61 -10.04 -3.95 1.69
N LEU A 62 -9.75 -3.38 2.86
CA LEU A 62 -9.88 -4.08 4.14
C LEU A 62 -11.33 -4.12 4.63
N CYS A 63 -12.06 -3.01 4.52
CA CYS A 63 -13.41 -2.84 5.06
C CYS A 63 -14.50 -3.17 4.04
N GLY A 64 -14.20 -3.16 2.74
CA GLY A 64 -15.18 -3.39 1.70
C GLY A 64 -16.20 -2.25 1.54
N ALA A 65 -15.86 -1.03 1.97
CA ALA A 65 -16.71 0.16 1.95
C ALA A 65 -16.00 1.34 1.27
N LEU A 66 -16.74 2.24 0.62
CA LEU A 66 -16.20 3.39 -0.12
C LEU A 66 -16.35 4.67 0.70
N ASP A 67 -15.40 4.91 1.61
CA ASP A 67 -15.59 5.88 2.68
C ASP A 67 -14.77 7.16 2.54
N PHE A 68 -13.94 7.25 1.50
CA PHE A 68 -13.00 8.37 1.28
C PHE A 68 -13.61 9.78 1.43
N LEU A 69 -14.85 9.99 0.97
CA LEU A 69 -15.49 11.32 1.00
C LEU A 69 -15.80 11.82 2.41
N TRP A 70 -16.03 10.93 3.36
CA TRP A 70 -16.34 11.28 4.75
C TRP A 70 -15.24 10.88 5.73
N LYS A 71 -14.33 10.00 5.28
CA LYS A 71 -13.23 9.44 6.03
C LYS A 71 -11.99 9.35 5.13
N PRO A 72 -11.31 10.47 4.89
CA PRO A 72 -10.26 10.53 3.88
C PRO A 72 -9.08 9.63 4.25
N TRP A 73 -8.25 10.07 5.20
CA TRP A 73 -7.12 9.31 5.74
C TRP A 73 -7.44 8.87 7.17
N GLY A 74 -8.69 8.48 7.43
CA GLY A 74 -9.14 8.10 8.76
C GLY A 74 -8.82 6.66 9.10
N SER A 75 -8.61 6.39 10.39
CA SER A 75 -8.28 5.09 10.96
C SER A 75 -9.40 4.06 10.74
N ILE A 76 -9.12 2.75 10.77
CA ILE A 76 -10.21 1.76 10.89
C ILE A 76 -10.89 1.93 12.26
N GLU A 77 -12.20 2.14 12.24
CA GLU A 77 -13.00 2.47 13.42
C GLU A 77 -13.47 1.22 14.16
N LEU A 78 -13.76 1.36 15.46
CA LEU A 78 -14.13 0.24 16.32
C LEU A 78 -15.36 -0.55 15.84
N TRP A 79 -16.31 0.14 15.22
CA TRP A 79 -17.56 -0.42 14.70
C TRP A 79 -17.43 -0.99 13.29
N GLU A 80 -16.34 -0.73 12.59
CA GLU A 80 -16.10 -1.33 11.27
C GLU A 80 -15.76 -2.81 11.42
N GLU A 81 -16.06 -3.56 10.35
CA GLU A 81 -15.78 -4.99 10.29
C GLU A 81 -14.83 -5.26 9.12
N PRO A 82 -13.53 -5.00 9.30
CA PRO A 82 -12.55 -5.34 8.29
C PRO A 82 -12.51 -6.86 8.08
N ILE A 83 -12.08 -7.29 6.89
CA ILE A 83 -11.96 -8.71 6.51
C ILE A 83 -11.14 -9.51 7.53
N THR A 84 -10.14 -8.87 8.16
CA THR A 84 -9.33 -9.47 9.23
C THR A 84 -10.19 -9.91 10.42
N ARG A 85 -11.15 -9.11 10.85
CA ARG A 85 -12.08 -9.45 11.95
C ARG A 85 -12.97 -10.63 11.59
N VAL A 86 -13.48 -10.66 10.36
CA VAL A 86 -14.29 -11.78 9.83
C VAL A 86 -13.48 -13.08 9.81
N LEU A 87 -12.26 -13.03 9.27
CA LEU A 87 -11.35 -14.16 9.19
C LEU A 87 -10.97 -14.70 10.57
N ARG A 88 -10.73 -13.82 11.54
CA ARG A 88 -10.43 -14.21 12.92
C ARG A 88 -11.57 -14.96 13.59
N ARG A 89 -12.81 -14.49 13.43
CA ARG A 89 -14.00 -15.20 13.93
C ARG A 89 -14.15 -16.57 13.29
N GLY A 90 -13.71 -16.72 12.03
CA GLY A 90 -13.62 -17.99 11.32
C GLY A 90 -12.44 -18.88 11.72
N GLY A 91 -11.61 -18.49 12.68
CA GLY A 91 -10.44 -19.26 13.11
C GLY A 91 -9.24 -19.19 12.17
N VAL A 92 -9.22 -18.25 11.22
CA VAL A 92 -8.11 -18.07 10.28
C VAL A 92 -7.02 -17.19 10.91
N THR A 93 -5.78 -17.68 10.88
CA THR A 93 -4.60 -16.91 11.31
C THR A 93 -4.23 -15.90 10.23
N THR A 94 -4.02 -14.64 10.62
CA THR A 94 -3.79 -13.51 9.71
C THR A 94 -2.49 -12.80 10.04
N ALA A 95 -1.70 -12.49 9.03
CA ALA A 95 -0.43 -11.78 9.18
C ALA A 95 -0.35 -10.61 8.20
N LEU A 96 0.18 -9.47 8.64
CA LEU A 96 0.48 -8.31 7.80
C LEU A 96 1.99 -8.13 7.68
N PHE A 97 2.50 -8.03 6.46
CA PHE A 97 3.89 -7.64 6.20
C PHE A 97 3.83 -6.39 5.33
N THR A 98 4.42 -5.30 5.80
CA THR A 98 4.26 -4.00 5.14
C THR A 98 5.51 -3.15 5.27
N ASP A 99 5.75 -2.32 4.26
CA ASP A 99 6.72 -1.22 4.26
C ASP A 99 6.01 0.15 4.26
N HIS A 100 4.68 0.18 4.44
CA HIS A 100 3.88 1.39 4.26
C HIS A 100 3.80 2.22 5.55
N PRO A 101 4.50 3.37 5.63
CA PRO A 101 4.65 4.12 6.87
C PRO A 101 3.33 4.71 7.38
N HIS A 102 2.42 5.07 6.47
CA HIS A 102 1.16 5.71 6.83
C HIS A 102 0.28 4.84 7.74
N LEU A 103 0.48 3.50 7.81
CA LEU A 103 -0.23 2.63 8.77
C LEU A 103 0.16 2.85 10.24
N PHE A 104 1.19 3.65 10.48
CA PHE A 104 1.76 3.95 11.80
C PHE A 104 1.80 5.45 12.11
N GLU A 105 1.21 6.27 11.23
CA GLU A 105 1.07 7.71 11.39
C GLU A 105 -0.30 8.07 11.97
N THR A 106 -0.41 9.30 12.47
CA THR A 106 -1.69 9.82 12.95
C THR A 106 -2.70 9.87 11.81
N GLY A 107 -3.89 9.28 12.02
CA GLY A 107 -4.92 9.08 11.00
C GLY A 107 -4.87 7.70 10.36
N GLY A 108 -3.69 7.06 10.28
CA GLY A 108 -3.57 5.68 9.78
C GLY A 108 -3.51 4.62 10.87
N GLU A 109 -3.87 4.97 12.11
CA GLU A 109 -3.88 4.02 13.21
C GLU A 109 -4.86 2.85 12.94
N ASN A 110 -4.74 1.76 13.70
CA ASN A 110 -5.64 0.58 13.70
C ASN A 110 -5.61 -0.35 12.48
N TYR A 111 -5.05 0.02 11.32
CA TYR A 111 -5.00 -0.86 10.14
C TYR A 111 -4.27 -2.19 10.37
N HIS A 112 -3.27 -2.20 11.24
CA HIS A 112 -2.48 -3.40 11.59
C HIS A 112 -3.03 -4.15 12.82
N THR A 113 -3.88 -3.51 13.63
CA THR A 113 -4.21 -3.97 14.99
C THR A 113 -5.06 -5.25 15.02
N ASP A 114 -5.92 -5.45 14.02
CA ASP A 114 -6.78 -6.64 13.95
C ASP A 114 -6.03 -7.88 13.43
N PHE A 115 -4.81 -7.78 12.90
CA PHE A 115 -4.03 -8.95 12.49
C PHE A 115 -3.52 -9.76 13.70
N HIS A 116 -3.27 -11.07 13.53
CA HIS A 116 -2.65 -11.87 14.61
C HIS A 116 -1.18 -11.52 14.81
N CYS A 117 -0.48 -11.23 13.73
CA CYS A 117 0.85 -10.66 13.77
C CYS A 117 1.02 -9.65 12.64
N TRP A 118 1.98 -8.76 12.80
CA TRP A 118 2.39 -7.85 11.76
C TRP A 118 3.90 -7.59 11.84
N ASP A 119 4.51 -7.32 10.69
CA ASP A 119 5.91 -6.96 10.54
C ASP A 119 6.00 -5.70 9.67
N TYR A 120 6.81 -4.74 10.12
CA TYR A 120 6.97 -3.44 9.48
C TYR A 120 8.42 -3.24 9.04
N LEU A 121 8.64 -3.26 7.72
CA LEU A 121 9.91 -2.94 7.10
C LEU A 121 10.15 -1.42 7.13
N ARG A 122 11.14 -1.01 7.93
CA ARG A 122 11.48 0.39 8.17
C ARG A 122 12.27 1.01 7.02
N GLY A 123 12.20 2.34 6.90
CA GLY A 123 13.04 3.17 6.03
C GLY A 123 12.40 3.59 4.71
N HIS A 124 11.16 3.20 4.44
CA HIS A 124 10.42 3.61 3.24
C HIS A 124 9.68 4.94 3.45
N GLU A 125 9.50 5.70 2.36
CA GLU A 125 8.58 6.85 2.23
C GLU A 125 8.47 7.75 3.48
N GLY A 126 9.54 8.45 3.86
CA GLY A 126 9.46 9.40 4.98
C GLY A 126 9.28 8.79 6.37
N ASP A 127 9.35 7.46 6.52
CA ASP A 127 9.36 6.75 7.81
C ASP A 127 10.37 7.41 8.77
N PRO A 128 9.94 7.86 9.97
CA PRO A 128 10.82 8.37 11.00
C PRO A 128 11.63 7.24 11.67
N TRP A 129 12.36 6.44 10.88
CA TRP A 129 13.18 5.32 11.34
C TRP A 129 14.44 5.77 12.06
N ARG A 130 15.10 6.81 11.52
CA ARG A 130 16.37 7.31 12.03
C ARG A 130 16.31 8.83 12.16
N THR A 131 17.06 9.36 13.11
CA THR A 131 17.20 10.81 13.32
C THR A 131 18.07 11.49 12.25
N PHE A 132 18.67 10.70 11.37
CA PHE A 132 19.46 11.16 10.24
C PHE A 132 18.92 10.53 8.96
N TYR A 133 19.15 11.21 7.83
CA TYR A 133 18.76 10.70 6.53
C TYR A 133 19.51 9.40 6.21
N ASP A 134 18.77 8.31 6.07
CA ASP A 134 19.33 7.04 5.59
C ASP A 134 19.13 6.94 4.08
N PRO A 135 20.18 6.98 3.25
CA PRO A 135 20.04 6.80 1.81
C PRO A 135 19.87 5.34 1.41
N SER A 136 19.85 4.36 2.33
CA SER A 136 19.80 2.94 1.98
C SER A 136 18.52 2.52 1.23
N TRP A 137 17.43 3.29 1.34
CA TRP A 137 16.22 3.10 0.54
C TRP A 137 16.39 3.57 -0.92
N ALA A 138 17.38 4.44 -1.21
CA ALA A 138 17.69 4.93 -2.54
C ALA A 138 18.54 3.89 -3.31
N GLY A 139 17.88 2.81 -3.74
CA GLY A 139 18.47 1.72 -4.52
C GLY A 139 17.58 1.16 -5.64
N THR A 140 16.28 1.49 -5.64
CA THR A 140 15.46 1.44 -6.86
C THR A 140 15.93 2.54 -7.82
N PRO A 141 15.89 2.35 -9.16
CA PRO A 141 16.37 3.36 -10.09
C PRO A 141 15.53 4.63 -9.93
N THR A 142 16.04 5.57 -9.15
CA THR A 142 15.39 6.85 -8.92
C THR A 142 16.49 7.90 -9.02
N MET A 143 16.21 8.90 -9.85
CA MET A 143 16.98 10.14 -9.89
C MET A 143 17.20 10.67 -8.45
N PRO A 144 18.29 11.40 -8.18
CA PRO A 144 18.56 11.93 -6.83
C PRO A 144 17.31 12.52 -6.21
N ALA A 145 16.97 12.04 -5.00
CA ALA A 145 15.76 12.43 -4.29
C ALA A 145 15.69 13.97 -4.22
N ARG A 146 14.62 14.54 -4.79
CA ARG A 146 14.36 15.97 -4.64
C ARG A 146 14.03 16.23 -3.18
N LYS A 147 14.39 17.41 -2.68
CA LYS A 147 14.04 17.82 -1.32
C LYS A 147 12.52 17.65 -1.11
N GLY A 148 12.14 17.12 0.06
CA GLY A 148 10.74 17.07 0.49
C GLY A 148 10.09 18.45 0.34
N GLY A 149 8.81 18.49 -0.04
CA GLY A 149 8.11 19.75 -0.34
C GLY A 149 8.32 20.29 -1.76
N TRP A 150 9.11 19.63 -2.63
CA TRP A 150 9.35 20.08 -4.01
C TRP A 150 8.05 20.35 -4.81
N TRP A 151 7.05 19.47 -4.70
CA TRP A 151 5.78 19.64 -5.43
C TRP A 151 5.01 20.86 -4.95
N TRP A 152 4.97 21.07 -3.62
CA TRP A 152 4.31 22.21 -2.99
C TRP A 152 5.04 23.54 -3.27
N SER A 153 6.36 23.53 -3.25
CA SER A 153 7.18 24.68 -3.67
C SER A 153 6.93 25.03 -5.13
N LYS A 154 6.89 24.02 -6.02
CA LYS A 154 6.72 24.25 -7.46
C LYS A 154 5.31 24.71 -7.84
N MET A 155 4.26 24.16 -7.22
CA MET A 155 2.87 24.49 -7.55
C MET A 155 2.35 25.70 -6.78
N TRP A 156 2.83 25.91 -5.54
CA TRP A 156 2.21 26.84 -4.59
C TRP A 156 3.20 27.78 -3.90
N GLY A 157 4.52 27.67 -4.17
CA GLY A 157 5.53 28.56 -3.59
C GLY A 157 5.79 28.35 -2.09
N LEU A 158 5.36 27.23 -1.52
CA LEU A 158 5.55 26.91 -0.10
C LEU A 158 6.92 26.23 0.09
N GLU A 159 7.83 26.87 0.84
CA GLU A 159 9.23 26.42 0.96
C GLU A 159 9.52 25.50 2.16
N GLU A 160 8.64 25.45 3.16
CA GLU A 160 8.82 24.62 4.35
C GLU A 160 7.51 23.94 4.73
N ILE A 161 7.34 22.72 4.23
CA ILE A 161 6.37 21.79 4.79
C ILE A 161 7.20 20.70 5.47
N ASP A 162 7.41 20.87 6.77
CA ASP A 162 8.05 19.87 7.62
C ASP A 162 7.10 18.68 7.69
N ARG A 163 7.37 17.69 6.83
CA ARG A 163 6.54 16.49 6.62
C ARG A 163 5.15 16.84 6.09
N GLY A 164 5.10 17.10 4.79
CA GLY A 164 3.84 17.09 4.07
C GLY A 164 3.25 15.68 4.13
N TYR A 165 2.09 15.57 4.77
CA TYR A 165 1.12 14.50 4.57
C TYR A 165 0.86 14.28 3.07
#